data_AF-A0A9D7XPM3-F1
#
_entry.id   AF-A0A9D7XPM3-F1
#
_cell.length_a   1.000
_cell.length_b   1.000
_cell.length_c   1.000
_cell.angle_alpha   90.00
_cell.angle_beta   90.00
_cell.angle_gamma   90.00
#
_symmetry.space_group_name_H-M   'P 1'
#
loop_
_entity.id
_entity.type
_entity.pdbx_description
1 polymer ?
#
loop_
_entity_poly.entity_id
_entity_poly.type
_entity_poly.pdbx_seq_one_letter_code
_entity_poly.pdbx_strand_id
1 'polypeptide(L)'
;MNRRLARLKGFDYLRIIPISKAANTNSGTITEKYGFDYHHSQSSQNNINPNGPFIQYADIADITKMLNLKTGGDFQDGVNEALKYLLE
;
A
#
# COMPACT_ATOMS: atom_id res chain seq x y z
N MET A 1 -1.37 -4.59 -2.23
CA MET A 1 0.01 -4.75 -1.74
C MET A 1 0.84 -5.61 -2.70
N ASN A 2 2.14 -5.33 -2.86
CA ASN A 2 3.09 -6.19 -3.59
C ASN A 2 3.96 -7.00 -2.64
N ARG A 3 4.71 -7.96 -3.21
CA ARG A 3 5.62 -8.82 -2.46
C ARG A 3 6.67 -8.06 -1.66
N ARG A 4 7.18 -6.94 -2.18
CA ARG A 4 8.26 -6.16 -1.53
C ARG A 4 7.77 -5.49 -0.26
N LEU A 5 6.64 -4.81 -0.33
CA LEU A 5 6.00 -4.14 0.80
C LEU A 5 5.49 -5.15 1.84
N ALA A 6 4.92 -6.28 1.39
CA ALA A 6 4.47 -7.35 2.29
C ALA A 6 5.62 -7.91 3.14
N ARG A 7 6.78 -8.17 2.53
CA ARG A 7 7.98 -8.61 3.25
C ARG A 7 8.45 -7.58 4.26
N LEU A 8 8.45 -6.29 3.89
CA LEU A 8 8.84 -5.21 4.80
C LEU A 8 7.92 -5.12 6.02
N LYS A 9 6.64 -5.43 5.82
CA LYS A 9 5.63 -5.53 6.88
C LYS A 9 5.68 -6.86 7.66
N GLY A 10 6.53 -7.81 7.30
CA GLY A 10 6.62 -9.11 7.96
C GLY A 10 5.52 -10.11 7.58
N PHE A 11 4.78 -9.88 6.49
CA PHE A 11 3.78 -10.81 5.97
C PHE A 11 4.39 -11.82 5.00
N ASP A 12 3.98 -13.08 5.15
CA ASP A 12 4.08 -14.06 4.07
C ASP A 12 3.14 -13.65 2.93
N TYR A 13 3.72 -13.35 1.78
CA TYR A 13 2.98 -12.78 0.67
C TYR A 13 2.31 -13.86 -0.17
N LEU A 14 0.98 -13.91 -0.11
CA LEU A 14 0.13 -14.66 -1.03
C LEU A 14 -0.88 -13.72 -1.71
N ARG A 15 -0.97 -13.78 -3.04
CA ARG A 15 -1.99 -13.03 -3.80
C ARG A 15 -3.07 -13.99 -4.27
N ILE A 16 -4.27 -13.84 -3.72
CA ILE A 16 -5.43 -14.70 -4.01
C ILE A 16 -6.26 -14.17 -5.19
N ILE A 17 -6.25 -12.85 -5.41
CA ILE A 17 -7.14 -12.19 -6.38
C ILE A 17 -6.43 -11.99 -7.72
N PRO A 18 -7.03 -12.40 -8.85
CA PRO A 18 -6.49 -12.10 -10.17
C PRO A 18 -6.62 -10.61 -10.47
N ILE A 19 -5.50 -9.96 -10.77
CA ILE A 19 -5.46 -8.56 -11.20
C ILE A 19 -4.72 -8.43 -12.52
N SER A 20 -5.13 -7.46 -13.34
CA SER A 20 -4.48 -7.18 -14.61
C SER A 20 -3.03 -6.70 -14.39
N LYS A 21 -2.17 -6.99 -15.36
CA LYS A 21 -0.79 -6.48 -15.37
C LYS A 21 -0.77 -4.95 -15.24
N ALA A 22 -1.66 -4.27 -15.96
CA ALA A 22 -1.74 -2.81 -15.98
C ALA A 22 -2.05 -2.21 -14.59
N ALA A 23 -3.04 -2.77 -13.88
CA ALA A 23 -3.32 -2.36 -12.50
C ALA A 23 -2.12 -2.65 -11.59
N ASN A 24 -1.50 -3.83 -11.70
CA ASN A 24 -0.37 -4.21 -10.86
C ASN A 24 0.86 -3.30 -11.03
N THR A 25 1.26 -2.97 -12.26
CA THR A 25 2.45 -2.14 -12.50
C THR A 25 2.22 -0.67 -12.17
N ASN A 26 1.03 -0.13 -12.47
CA ASN A 26 0.78 1.30 -12.28
C ASN A 26 0.79 1.67 -10.79
N SER A 27 0.21 0.80 -9.97
CA SER A 27 0.22 1.00 -8.52
C SER A 27 1.58 0.80 -7.85
N GLY A 28 2.50 0.09 -8.49
CA GLY A 28 3.79 -0.22 -7.87
C GLY A 28 4.73 0.96 -7.76
N THR A 29 4.59 1.94 -8.65
CA THR A 29 5.51 3.08 -8.73
C THR A 29 5.22 4.14 -7.67
N ILE A 30 3.97 4.27 -7.23
CA ILE A 30 3.53 5.37 -6.36
C ILE A 30 3.13 4.86 -4.97
N THR A 31 2.05 4.09 -4.86
CA THR A 31 1.51 3.68 -3.55
C THR A 31 2.41 2.69 -2.85
N GLU A 32 2.97 1.73 -3.58
CA GLU A 32 3.87 0.73 -2.99
C GLU A 32 5.27 1.30 -2.70
N LYS A 33 5.70 2.32 -3.45
CA LYS A 33 6.92 3.08 -3.16
C LYS A 33 6.77 3.90 -1.90
N TYR A 34 5.69 4.67 -1.79
CA TYR A 34 5.38 5.44 -0.59
C TYR A 34 5.30 4.54 0.66
N GLY A 35 4.56 3.43 0.58
CA GLY A 35 4.49 2.47 1.67
C GLY A 35 5.86 1.85 2.01
N PHE A 36 6.69 1.57 0.99
CA PHE A 36 8.04 1.06 1.21
C PHE A 36 8.91 2.09 1.94
N ASP A 37 8.95 3.33 1.45
CA ASP A 37 9.75 4.42 2.00
C ASP A 37 9.32 4.75 3.44
N TYR A 38 8.01 4.77 3.71
CA TYR A 38 7.45 4.98 5.04
C TYR A 38 7.92 3.90 6.02
N HIS A 39 7.76 2.61 5.69
CA HIS A 39 8.16 1.52 6.57
C HIS A 39 9.68 1.30 6.63
N HIS A 40 10.45 1.88 5.69
CA HIS A 40 11.91 1.95 5.77
C HIS A 40 12.42 3.08 6.67
N SER A 41 11.56 4.03 7.07
CA SER A 41 11.98 5.13 7.95
C SER A 41 12.29 4.62 9.37
N GLN A 42 13.32 5.22 9.98
CA GLN A 42 13.75 4.89 11.36
C GLN A 42 12.61 5.09 12.37
N SER A 43 11.77 6.11 12.16
CA SER A 43 10.61 6.42 12.99
C SER A 43 9.51 5.35 12.86
N SER A 44 9.26 4.81 11.68
CA SER A 44 8.31 3.71 11.52
C SER A 44 8.83 2.42 12.17
N GLN A 45 10.13 2.11 12.03
CA GLN A 45 10.71 0.88 12.60
C GLN A 45 10.65 0.84 14.12
N ASN A 46 10.84 1.99 14.78
CA ASN A 46 10.77 2.09 16.25
C ASN A 46 9.34 1.91 16.81
N ASN A 47 8.31 2.12 15.98
CA ASN A 47 6.89 2.03 16.38
C ASN A 47 6.24 0.69 16.01
N ILE A 48 6.95 -0.20 15.29
CA ILE A 48 6.42 -1.51 14.92
C ILE A 48 6.67 -2.48 16.08
N ASN A 49 5.59 -3.03 16.65
CA ASN A 49 5.68 -4.12 17.61
C ASN A 49 6.05 -5.42 16.88
N PRO A 50 7.24 -6.01 17.11
CA PRO A 50 7.70 -7.17 16.35
C PRO A 50 7.01 -8.49 16.70
N ASN A 51 6.24 -8.56 17.80
CA ASN A 51 5.84 -9.83 18.43
C ASN A 51 4.33 -10.10 18.49
N GLY A 52 3.50 -9.35 17.75
CA GLY A 52 2.03 -9.54 17.75
C GLY A 52 1.49 -10.03 16.41
N PRO A 53 0.49 -10.93 16.37
CA PRO A 53 -0.30 -11.13 15.16
C PRO A 53 -1.01 -9.82 14.84
N PHE A 54 -0.59 -9.13 13.79
CA PHE A 54 -1.22 -7.86 13.41
C PHE A 54 -2.09 -8.06 12.17
N ILE A 55 -3.39 -7.84 12.35
CA ILE A 55 -4.33 -7.75 11.24
C ILE A 55 -4.12 -6.37 10.63
N GLN A 56 -3.63 -6.33 9.38
CA GLN A 56 -3.62 -5.09 8.62
C GLN A 56 -4.93 -4.97 7.85
N TYR A 57 -5.69 -3.91 8.13
CA TYR A 57 -6.82 -3.55 7.30
C TYR A 57 -6.34 -3.08 5.92
N ALA A 58 -7.10 -3.44 4.89
CA ALA A 58 -6.85 -2.97 3.53
C ALA A 58 -7.00 -1.44 3.48
N ASP A 59 -5.96 -0.76 3.01
CA ASP A 59 -6.06 0.67 2.70
C ASP A 59 -6.79 0.87 1.35
N ILE A 60 -7.04 2.14 1.00
CA ILE A 60 -7.72 2.50 -0.26
C ILE A 60 -6.94 1.96 -1.47
N ALA A 61 -5.61 1.93 -1.43
CA ALA A 61 -4.79 1.42 -2.52
C ALA A 61 -4.90 -0.11 -2.65
N ASP A 62 -5.02 -0.82 -1.54
CA ASP A 62 -5.29 -2.25 -1.49
C ASP A 62 -6.69 -2.56 -2.04
N ILE A 63 -7.73 -1.86 -1.62
CA ILE A 63 -9.11 -2.03 -2.13
C ILE A 63 -9.17 -1.74 -3.63
N THR A 64 -8.56 -0.65 -4.09
CA THR A 64 -8.56 -0.27 -5.51
C THR A 64 -7.86 -1.32 -6.38
N LYS A 65 -6.78 -1.93 -5.86
CA LYS A 65 -6.14 -3.09 -6.51
C LYS A 65 -7.03 -4.32 -6.55
N MET A 66 -7.75 -4.61 -5.46
CA MET A 66 -8.68 -5.74 -5.41
C MET A 66 -9.81 -5.58 -6.44
N LEU A 67 -10.20 -4.34 -6.74
CA LEU A 67 -11.15 -4.01 -7.81
C LEU A 67 -10.53 -3.97 -9.22
N ASN A 68 -9.26 -4.34 -9.38
CA ASN A 68 -8.52 -4.32 -10.65
C ASN A 68 -8.48 -2.93 -11.32
N LEU A 69 -8.52 -1.87 -10.52
CA LEU A 69 -8.46 -0.49 -11.00
C LEU A 69 -7.01 0.01 -11.03
N LYS A 70 -6.75 0.98 -11.91
CA LYS A 70 -5.44 1.64 -12.00
C LYS A 70 -5.37 2.73 -10.93
N THR A 71 -4.43 2.63 -9.99
CA THR A 71 -4.25 3.61 -8.90
C THR A 71 -3.24 4.73 -9.23
N GLY A 72 -2.98 5.01 -10.50
CA GLY A 72 -2.01 6.03 -10.91
C GLY A 72 -2.64 7.07 -11.82
N GLY A 73 -2.00 8.25 -11.92
CA GLY A 73 -2.58 9.42 -12.56
C GLY A 73 -3.68 10.06 -11.70
N ASP A 74 -4.70 10.61 -12.35
CA ASP A 74 -5.78 11.42 -11.77
C ASP A 74 -6.47 10.79 -10.53
N PHE A 75 -6.54 9.45 -10.47
CA PHE A 75 -7.09 8.75 -9.30
C PHE A 75 -6.28 9.03 -8.02
N GLN A 76 -4.94 9.04 -8.12
CA GLN A 76 -4.07 9.27 -6.98
C GLN A 76 -4.08 10.75 -6.56
N ASP A 77 -4.29 11.66 -7.51
CA ASP A 77 -4.40 13.09 -7.22
C ASP A 77 -5.62 13.36 -6.33
N GLY A 78 -6.77 12.76 -6.65
CA GLY A 78 -7.96 12.83 -5.79
C GLY A 78 -7.76 12.21 -4.39
N VAL A 79 -7.00 11.11 -4.29
CA VAL A 79 -6.66 10.51 -2.98
C VAL A 79 -5.74 11.42 -2.17
N ASN A 80 -4.73 12.01 -2.79
CA ASN A 80 -3.80 12.92 -2.14
C ASN A 80 -4.49 14.22 -1.69
N GLU A 81 -5.43 14.72 -2.49
CA GLU A 81 -6.26 15.88 -2.15
C GLU A 81 -7.18 15.57 -0.97
N ALA A 82 -7.89 14.45 -0.99
CA ALA A 82 -8.74 14.02 0.12
C ALA A 82 -7.93 13.82 1.42
N LEU A 83 -6.71 13.28 1.34
CA LEU A 83 -5.82 13.13 2.49
C LEU A 83 -5.39 14.46 3.10
N LYS A 84 -5.18 15.52 2.30
CA LYS A 84 -4.88 16.86 2.83
C LYS A 84 -6.01 17.36 3.73
N TYR A 85 -7.26 17.22 3.28
CA TYR A 85 -8.43 17.65 4.06
C TYR A 85 -8.72 16.81 5.32
N LEU A 86 -8.11 15.63 5.43
CA LEU A 86 -8.29 14.72 6.57
C LEU A 86 -7.20 14.91 7.64
N LEU A 87 -6.10 15.58 7.28
CA LEU A 87 -4.92 15.79 8.14
C LEU A 87 -4.74 17.26 8.56
N GLU A 88 -5.57 18.17 8.03
CA GLU A 88 -5.80 19.55 8.52
C GLU A 88 -7.06 19.61 9.39
#